data_AF-A0A5B2VXU1-F1
#
_entry.id   AF-A0A5B2VXU1-F1
#
_cell.length_a   1.000
_cell.length_b   1.000
_cell.length_c   1.000
_cell.angle_alpha   90.00
_cell.angle_beta   90.00
_cell.angle_gamma   90.00
#
_symmetry.space_group_name_H-M   'P 1'
#
loop_
_entity.id
_entity.type
_entity.pdbx_description
1 polymer ?
#
loop_
_entity_poly.entity_id
_entity_poly.type
_entity_poly.pdbx_seq_one_letter_code
_entity_poly.pdbx_strand_id
1 'polypeptide(L)'
;MQQLTLQFETCSPINVDKLCKQNKQVYDHLSSGRTLTLLQADHLYGIRHLHSRISDLRNRNNIRIYDRTITVPDRHGIKVKCKEYSLNQFTN
;
A
#
# COMPACT_ATOMS: atom_id res chain seq x y z
N MET A 1 -14.83 -41.89 -14.79
CA MET A 1 -14.73 -40.51 -15.29
C MET A 1 -13.83 -39.75 -14.35
N GLN A 2 -12.60 -39.41 -14.77
CA GLN A 2 -11.67 -38.64 -13.95
C GLN A 2 -11.95 -37.14 -14.16
N GLN A 3 -12.25 -36.43 -13.08
CA GLN A 3 -12.58 -35.01 -13.10
C GLN A 3 -11.28 -34.20 -13.13
N LEU A 4 -10.99 -33.54 -14.25
CA LEU A 4 -9.87 -32.60 -14.37
C LEU A 4 -10.12 -31.38 -13.49
N THR A 5 -9.32 -31.23 -12.43
CA THR A 5 -9.33 -30.05 -11.58
C THR A 5 -8.52 -28.97 -12.28
N LEU A 6 -9.19 -28.04 -12.97
CA LEU A 6 -8.56 -26.83 -13.52
C LEU A 6 -8.20 -25.90 -12.37
N GLN A 7 -6.91 -25.80 -12.03
CA GLN A 7 -6.41 -24.79 -11.12
C GLN A 7 -6.18 -23.48 -11.89
N PHE A 8 -7.02 -22.48 -11.64
CA PHE A 8 -6.79 -21.13 -12.11
C PHE A 8 -5.76 -20.49 -11.17
N GLU A 9 -4.48 -20.54 -11.55
CA GLU A 9 -3.46 -19.75 -10.87
C GLU A 9 -3.79 -18.26 -11.09
N THR A 10 -3.86 -17.57 -9.97
CA THR A 10 -4.43 -16.23 -9.84
C THR A 10 -3.61 -15.18 -10.59
N CYS A 11 -4.29 -14.08 -10.92
CA CYS A 11 -3.80 -12.81 -11.46
C CYS A 11 -2.30 -12.74 -11.82
N SER A 12 -2.01 -12.48 -13.10
CA SER A 12 -0.68 -12.21 -13.65
C SER A 12 0.26 -11.50 -12.65
N PRO A 13 1.54 -11.91 -12.55
CA PRO A 13 2.49 -11.33 -11.61
C PRO A 13 2.49 -9.79 -11.74
N ILE A 14 2.48 -9.10 -10.59
CA ILE A 14 2.51 -7.64 -10.53
C ILE A 14 3.67 -7.16 -11.42
N ASN A 15 3.34 -6.41 -12.48
CA ASN A 15 4.37 -5.86 -13.35
C ASN A 15 5.00 -4.64 -12.64
N VAL A 16 5.98 -4.93 -11.79
CA VAL A 16 6.72 -3.94 -10.98
C VAL A 16 7.45 -2.94 -11.88
N ASP A 17 7.84 -3.34 -13.10
CA ASP A 17 8.54 -2.47 -14.06
C ASP A 17 7.68 -1.30 -14.56
N LYS A 18 6.34 -1.39 -14.42
CA LYS A 18 5.43 -0.28 -14.72
C LYS A 18 5.29 0.75 -13.59
N LEU A 19 5.89 0.50 -12.42
CA LEU A 19 5.86 1.45 -11.30
C LEU A 19 6.90 2.55 -11.52
N CYS A 20 6.43 3.78 -11.69
CA CYS A 20 7.28 4.95 -11.86
C CYS A 20 7.18 5.92 -10.67
N LYS A 21 8.27 6.63 -10.39
CA LYS A 21 8.33 7.78 -9.46
C LYS A 21 7.79 7.45 -8.06
N GLN A 22 6.87 8.26 -7.55
CA GLN A 22 6.29 8.15 -6.21
C GLN A 22 5.55 6.84 -5.96
N ASN A 23 4.94 6.23 -6.99
CA ASN A 23 4.25 4.94 -6.83
C ASN A 23 5.24 3.82 -6.52
N LYS A 24 6.40 3.83 -7.18
CA LYS A 24 7.50 2.90 -6.90
C LYS A 24 8.05 3.11 -5.49
N GLN A 25 8.27 4.36 -5.07
CA GLN A 25 8.76 4.65 -3.71
C GLN A 25 7.79 4.14 -2.62
N VAL A 26 6.49 4.33 -2.80
CA VAL A 26 5.47 3.82 -1.88
C VAL A 26 5.49 2.29 -1.88
N TYR A 27 5.52 1.66 -3.06
CA TYR A 27 5.56 0.21 -3.16
C TYR A 27 6.82 -0.41 -2.55
N ASP A 28 8.00 0.15 -2.84
CA ASP A 28 9.29 -0.28 -2.29
C ASP A 28 9.29 -0.15 -0.76
N HIS A 29 8.71 0.94 -0.22
CA HIS A 29 8.56 1.08 1.23
C HIS A 29 7.66 0.00 1.82
N LEU A 30 6.48 -0.22 1.25
CA LEU A 30 5.51 -1.19 1.79
C LEU A 30 5.99 -2.65 1.61
N SER A 31 6.69 -2.96 0.52
CA SER A 31 7.26 -4.28 0.24
C SER A 31 8.42 -4.64 1.16
N SER A 32 9.08 -3.65 1.79
CA SER A 32 10.04 -3.90 2.87
C SER A 32 9.40 -4.38 4.18
N GLY A 33 8.09 -4.63 4.21
CA GLY A 33 7.34 -5.06 5.39
C GLY A 33 6.96 -3.93 6.34
N ARG A 34 7.16 -2.68 5.92
CA ARG A 34 6.83 -1.48 6.71
C ARG A 34 5.42 -0.98 6.40
N THR A 35 4.88 -0.21 7.34
CA THR A 35 3.64 0.52 7.16
C THR A 35 3.91 1.98 6.81
N LEU A 36 2.95 2.62 6.15
CA LEU A 36 3.09 4.02 5.75
C LEU A 36 1.82 4.81 6.05
N THR A 37 1.98 5.91 6.76
CA THR A 37 0.94 6.93 6.98
C THR A 37 1.15 8.13 6.07
N LEU A 38 0.12 8.98 5.92
CA LEU A 38 0.23 10.22 5.15
C LEU A 38 1.36 11.13 5.68
N LEU A 39 1.48 11.28 7.00
CA LEU A 39 2.49 12.12 7.64
C LEU A 39 3.91 11.58 7.38
N GLN A 40 4.09 10.26 7.47
CA GLN A 40 5.38 9.63 7.15
C GLN A 40 5.71 9.75 5.65
N ALA A 41 4.73 9.61 4.77
CA ALA A 41 4.94 9.72 3.33
C ALA A 41 5.34 11.14 2.90
N ASP A 42 4.75 12.18 3.51
CA ASP A 42 5.15 13.56 3.29
C ASP A 42 6.56 13.82 3.84
N HIS A 43 6.84 13.39 5.06
CA HIS A 43 8.13 13.62 5.71
C HIS A 43 9.31 12.88 5.06
N LEU A 44 9.12 11.61 4.70
CA LEU A 44 10.20 10.76 4.16
C LEU A 44 10.40 10.92 2.66
N TYR A 45 9.32 11.17 1.91
CA TYR A 45 9.31 11.08 0.45
C TYR A 45 8.72 12.31 -0.25
N GLY A 46 8.24 13.32 0.50
CA GLY A 46 7.55 14.48 -0.07
C GLY A 46 6.21 14.15 -0.73
N ILE A 47 5.56 13.04 -0.34
CA ILE A 47 4.32 12.56 -0.93
C ILE A 47 3.12 13.09 -0.15
N ARG A 48 2.57 14.23 -0.62
CA ARG A 48 1.40 14.89 -0.02
C ARG A 48 0.05 14.21 -0.31
N HIS A 49 -0.01 13.41 -1.37
CA HIS A 49 -1.24 12.76 -1.82
C HIS A 49 -1.08 11.23 -1.80
N LEU A 50 -0.72 10.67 -0.64
CA LEU A 50 -0.50 9.23 -0.48
C LEU A 50 -1.73 8.43 -0.95
N HIS A 51 -2.94 8.87 -0.60
CA HIS A 51 -4.19 8.22 -1.01
C HIS A 51 -4.31 8.01 -2.52
N SER A 52 -3.87 8.99 -3.33
CA SER A 52 -3.88 8.88 -4.79
C SER A 52 -2.89 7.83 -5.27
N ARG A 53 -1.70 7.74 -4.67
CA ARG A 53 -0.70 6.70 -5.00
C ARG A 53 -1.19 5.31 -4.61
N ILE A 54 -1.81 5.16 -3.44
CA ILE A 54 -2.42 3.90 -3.02
C ILE A 54 -3.57 3.51 -3.97
N SER A 55 -4.40 4.45 -4.40
CA SER A 55 -5.46 4.21 -5.38
C SER A 55 -4.89 3.75 -6.73
N ASP A 56 -3.82 4.38 -7.21
CA ASP A 56 -3.13 3.94 -8.44
C ASP A 56 -2.57 2.51 -8.28
N LEU A 57 -1.90 2.22 -7.17
CA LEU A 57 -1.35 0.89 -6.90
C LEU A 57 -2.44 -0.19 -6.83
N ARG A 58 -3.59 0.10 -6.21
CA ARG A 58 -4.73 -0.81 -6.15
C ARG A 58 -5.38 -1.03 -7.51
N ASN A 59 -5.71 0.06 -8.21
CA ASN A 59 -6.57 -0.02 -9.40
C ASN A 59 -5.79 -0.25 -10.69
N ARG A 60 -4.59 0.33 -10.83
CA ARG A 60 -3.80 0.24 -12.07
C ARG A 60 -2.77 -0.88 -12.02
N ASN A 61 -2.24 -1.18 -10.83
CA ASN A 61 -1.22 -2.21 -10.65
C ASN A 61 -1.76 -3.49 -10.01
N ASN A 62 -3.05 -3.52 -9.65
CA ASN A 62 -3.72 -4.67 -9.02
C ASN A 62 -3.02 -5.14 -7.73
N ILE A 63 -2.43 -4.21 -6.97
CA ILE A 63 -1.70 -4.51 -5.74
C ILE A 63 -2.68 -4.47 -4.57
N ARG A 64 -2.75 -5.56 -3.82
CA ARG A 64 -3.55 -5.63 -2.60
C ARG A 64 -2.85 -4.86 -1.47
N ILE A 65 -3.42 -3.71 -1.12
CA ILE A 65 -2.94 -2.87 -0.01
C ILE A 65 -4.04 -2.82 1.05
N TYR A 66 -3.72 -3.17 2.28
CA TYR A 66 -4.61 -3.06 3.44
C TYR A 66 -4.48 -1.67 4.06
N ASP A 67 -5.58 -1.18 4.65
CA ASP A 67 -5.57 0.06 5.41
C ASP A 67 -6.32 -0.08 6.73
N ARG A 68 -5.84 0.64 7.75
CA ARG A 68 -6.55 0.83 9.02
C ARG A 68 -6.47 2.28 9.44
N THR A 69 -7.39 2.70 10.30
CA THR A 69 -7.35 4.04 10.90
C THR A 69 -6.58 3.98 12.20
N ILE A 70 -5.54 4.79 12.34
CA ILE A 70 -4.76 4.94 13.56
C ILE A 70 -4.79 6.37 14.05
N THR A 71 -4.43 6.57 15.32
CA THR A 71 -4.24 7.90 15.91
C THR A 71 -2.76 8.10 16.14
N VAL A 72 -2.18 9.12 15.51
CA VAL A 72 -0.75 9.46 15.63
C VAL A 72 -0.61 10.92 16.08
N PRO A 73 0.42 11.26 16.85
CA PRO A 73 0.74 12.65 17.12
C PRO A 73 1.25 13.34 15.84
N ASP A 74 0.78 14.56 15.59
CA ASP A 74 1.36 15.43 14.58
C ASP A 74 2.66 16.09 15.08
N ARG A 75 3.25 16.96 14.26
CA ARG A 75 4.48 17.71 14.62
C ARG A 75 4.34 18.64 15.84
N HIS A 76 3.11 18.93 16.26
CA HIS A 76 2.79 19.75 17.43
C HIS A 76 2.35 18.90 18.63
N GLY A 77 2.42 17.57 18.53
CA GLY A 77 1.99 16.64 19.57
C GLY A 77 0.48 16.43 19.65
N ILE A 78 -0.30 16.99 18.72
CA ILE A 78 -1.75 16.85 18.67
C ILE A 78 -2.08 15.50 18.06
N LYS A 79 -2.93 14.73 18.73
CA LYS A 79 -3.39 13.43 18.24
C LYS A 79 -4.34 13.61 17.05
N VAL A 80 -3.90 13.18 15.88
CA VAL A 80 -4.69 13.19 14.65
C VAL A 80 -4.99 11.77 14.19
N LYS A 81 -6.19 11.58 13.64
CA LYS A 81 -6.58 10.31 13.03
C LYS A 81 -6.12 10.29 11.58
N CYS A 82 -5.39 9.26 11.18
CA CYS A 82 -4.99 9.07 9.79
C CYS A 82 -5.08 7.60 9.38
N LYS A 83 -4.99 7.36 8.07
CA LYS A 83 -4.86 6.02 7.52
C LYS A 83 -3.41 5.55 7.58
N GLU A 84 -3.24 4.30 7.95
CA GLU A 84 -1.99 3.54 7.84
C GLU A 84 -2.19 2.46 6.79
N TYR A 85 -1.22 2.34 5.88
CA TYR A 85 -1.22 1.41 4.76
C TYR A 85 -0.16 0.32 4.93
N SER A 86 -0.47 -0.90 4.50
CA SER A 86 0.43 -2.07 4.56
C SER A 86 0.13 -3.04 3.41
N LEU A 87 1.13 -3.79 2.95
CA LEU A 87 0.88 -4.97 2.10
C LEU A 87 0.45 -6.20 2.91
N ASN A 88 0.76 -6.22 4.20
CA ASN A 88 0.35 -7.27 5.11
C ASN A 88 -0.98 -6.93 5.76
N GLN A 89 -1.84 -7.94 5.91
CA GLN A 89 -3.10 -7.77 6.61
C GLN A 89 -2.85 -7.40 8.07
N PHE A 90 -3.53 -6.38 8.56
CA PHE A 90 -3.51 -6.05 9.98
C PHE A 90 -4.25 -7.14 10.76
N THR A 91 -3.54 -7.79 11.69
CA THR A 91 -4.16 -8.66 12.70
C THR A 91 -4.67 -7.79 13.84
N ASN A 92 -5.92 -8.05 14.27
CA ASN A 92 -6.50 -7.44 15.47
C ASN A 92 -5.93 -8.08 16.73
#